data_AF-A0A8T5RZZ5-F1
#
_entry.id   AF-A0A8T5RZZ5-F1
#
_cell.length_a   1.000
_cell.length_b   1.000
_cell.length_c   1.000
_cell.angle_alpha   90.00
_cell.angle_beta   90.00
_cell.angle_gamma   90.00
#
_symmetry.space_group_name_H-M   'P 1'
#
loop_
_entity.id
_entity.type
_entity.pdbx_description
1 polymer ?
#
loop_
_entity_poly.entity_id
_entity_poly.type
_entity_poly.pdbx_seq_one_letter_code
_entity_poly.pdbx_strand_id
1 'polypeptide(L)' 'MEGLAISPKIEKQIEKIILKILYEEKSVKSLKILSDKALEKAAIQKITISEKTINLIIHQMNTDDKIEFTQKLGWKIKI' A
#
# COMPACT_ATOMS: atom_id res chain seq x y z
N MET A 1 15.79 -15.30 -9.37
CA MET A 1 14.81 -14.20 -9.24
C MET A 1 15.46 -13.12 -8.43
N GLU A 2 15.95 -12.07 -9.07
CA GLU A 2 16.49 -10.91 -8.38
C GLU A 2 15.34 -10.23 -7.63
N GLY A 3 15.25 -10.48 -6.32
CA GLY A 3 14.38 -9.71 -5.45
C GLY A 3 14.86 -8.27 -5.51
N LEU A 4 14.02 -7.38 -6.04
CA LEU A 4 14.23 -5.94 -5.90
C LEU A 4 14.35 -5.65 -4.41
N ALA A 5 15.57 -5.47 -3.93
CA ALA A 5 15.84 -5.13 -2.54
C ALA A 5 15.35 -3.71 -2.31
N ILE A 6 14.12 -3.58 -1.80
CA ILE A 6 13.54 -2.30 -1.41
C ILE A 6 14.23 -1.87 -0.12
N SER A 7 14.66 -0.61 -0.05
CA SER A 7 15.18 -0.07 1.21
C SER A 7 14.11 -0.17 2.30
N PRO A 8 14.41 -0.72 3.50
CA PRO A 8 13.45 -0.80 4.61
C PRO A 8 12.86 0.56 5.00
N LYS A 9 13.58 1.65 4.71
CA LYS A 9 13.09 3.02 4.94
C LYS A 9 11.96 3.38 3.98
N ILE A 10 12.11 3.03 2.70
CA ILE A 10 11.09 3.30 1.67
C ILE A 10 9.86 2.45 1.94
N GLU A 11 10.05 1.16 2.23
CA GLU A 11 8.95 0.26 2.59
C GLU A 11 8.09 0.83 3.72
N LYS A 12 8.70 1.22 4.85
CA LYS A 12 7.98 1.84 5.98
C LYS A 12 7.27 3.16 5.61
N GLN A 13 7.83 3.95 4.69
CA GLN A 13 7.17 5.18 4.23
C GLN A 13 5.92 4.86 3.42
N ILE A 14 6.00 3.86 2.54
CA ILE A 14 4.86 3.43 1.73
C ILE A 14 3.79 2.74 2.58
N GLU A 15 4.16 1.91 3.55
CA GLU A 15 3.21 1.34 4.50
C GLU A 15 2.40 2.44 5.21
N LYS A 16 3.08 3.51 5.69
CA LYS A 16 2.42 4.66 6.30
C LYS A 16 1.47 5.37 5.35
N ILE A 17 1.84 5.50 4.07
CA ILE A 17 0.97 6.08 3.05
C ILE A 17 -0.29 5.23 2.86
N ILE A 18 -0.14 3.91 2.72
CA ILE A 18 -1.25 2.96 2.56
C ILE A 18 -2.18 3.01 3.76
N LEU A 19 -1.63 2.95 4.98
CA LEU A 19 -2.42 3.05 6.21
C LEU A 19 -3.16 4.38 6.30
N LYS A 20 -2.52 5.50 5.94
CA LYS A 20 -3.16 6.82 5.93
C LYS A 20 -4.33 6.88 4.95
N ILE A 21 -4.16 6.33 3.74
CA ILE A 21 -5.24 6.23 2.74
C ILE A 21 -6.42 5.43 3.30
N LEU A 22 -6.16 4.25 3.85
CA LEU A 22 -7.22 3.37 4.36
C LEU A 22 -7.87 3.92 5.64
N TYR A 23 -7.14 4.68 6.45
CA TYR A 23 -7.70 5.37 7.62
C TYR A 23 -8.65 6.50 7.24
N GLU A 24 -8.28 7.30 6.23
CA GLU A 24 -9.05 8.43 5.69
C GLU A 24 -10.30 7.93 4.95
N GLU A 25 -10.15 6.94 4.07
CA GLU A 25 -11.23 6.45 3.20
C GLU A 25 -12.05 5.30 3.80
N LYS A 26 -11.62 4.76 4.94
CA LYS A 26 -12.14 3.55 5.61
C LYS A 26 -11.98 2.26 4.82
N SER A 27 -12.15 2.32 3.50
CA SER A 27 -11.92 1.19 2.60
C SER A 27 -11.69 1.66 1.16
N VAL A 28 -10.90 0.90 0.39
CA VAL A 28 -10.63 1.14 -1.03
C VAL A 28 -11.01 -0.08 -1.86
N LYS A 29 -11.87 0.12 -2.87
CA LYS A 29 -12.57 -0.96 -3.57
C LYS A 29 -11.68 -1.95 -4.33
N SER A 30 -10.50 -1.52 -4.80
CA SER A 30 -9.63 -2.38 -5.61
C SER A 30 -8.15 -2.12 -5.35
N LEU A 31 -7.32 -3.12 -5.65
CA LEU A 31 -5.87 -2.99 -5.56
C LEU A 31 -5.35 -1.82 -6.41
N LYS A 32 -5.86 -1.71 -7.65
CA LYS A 32 -5.49 -0.63 -8.58
C LYS A 32 -5.75 0.76 -8.00
N ILE A 33 -6.91 0.99 -7.39
CA ILE A 33 -7.23 2.31 -6.81
C ILE A 33 -6.30 2.59 -5.62
N LEU A 34 -6.00 1.58 -4.80
CA LEU A 34 -5.10 1.74 -3.67
C LEU A 34 -3.66 2.03 -4.12
N SER A 35 -3.18 1.32 -5.16
CA SER A 35 -1.85 1.52 -5.71
C SER A 35 -1.70 2.88 -6.39
N ASP A 36 -2.70 3.33 -7.16
CA ASP A 36 -2.72 4.64 -7.82
C ASP A 36 -2.66 5.77 -6.78
N LYS A 37 -3.48 5.68 -5.72
CA LYS A 37 -3.45 6.66 -4.61
C LYS A 37 -2.13 6.65 -3.85
N ALA A 38 -1.56 5.47 -3.62
CA ALA A 38 -0.27 5.35 -2.95
C ALA A 38 0.87 5.93 -3.81
N LEU A 39 0.85 5.71 -5.13
CA LEU A 39 1.77 6.34 -6.08
C LEU A 39 1.67 7.86 -6.05
N GLU A 40 0.45 8.39 -6.13
CA GLU A 40 0.19 9.83 -6.07
C GLU A 40 0.75 10.45 -4.78
N LYS A 41 0.42 9.85 -3.61
CA LYS A 41 0.91 10.33 -2.32
C LYS A 41 2.42 10.15 -2.13
N ALA A 42 3.02 9.13 -2.75
CA ALA A 42 4.47 8.94 -2.76
C ALA A 42 5.16 10.01 -3.61
N ALA A 43 4.60 10.33 -4.79
CA ALA A 43 5.11 11.37 -5.67
C ALA A 43 5.08 12.76 -5.00
N ILE A 44 3.99 13.09 -4.29
CA ILE A 44 3.88 14.32 -3.47
C ILE A 44 5.00 14.39 -2.41
N GLN A 45 5.37 13.24 -1.83
CA GLN A 45 6.45 13.13 -0.84
C GLN A 45 7.85 12.96 -1.45
N LYS A 46 7.98 13.11 -2.79
CA LYS A 46 9.25 12.94 -3.54
C LYS A 46 9.87 11.55 -3.36
N ILE A 47 9.04 10.53 -3.21
CA ILE A 47 9.46 9.12 -3.13
C ILE A 47 9.31 8.49 -4.52
N THR A 48 10.42 8.10 -5.13
CA THR A 48 10.41 7.37 -6.41
C THR A 48 10.19 5.88 -6.16
N ILE A 49 9.07 5.35 -6.62
CA ILE A 49 8.72 3.94 -6.49
C ILE A 49 7.81 3.50 -7.63
N SER A 50 7.87 2.22 -7.99
CA SER A 50 7.01 1.65 -9.04
C SER A 50 5.72 1.07 -8.46
N GLU A 51 4.67 1.04 -9.28
CA GLU A 51 3.40 0.40 -8.92
C GLU A 51 3.58 -1.06 -8.47
N LYS A 52 4.44 -1.81 -9.19
CA LYS A 52 4.77 -3.21 -8.84
C LYS A 52 5.30 -3.33 -7.41
N THR A 53 6.13 -2.38 -7.00
CA THR A 53 6.71 -2.36 -5.65
C THR A 53 5.65 -2.03 -4.60
N ILE A 54 4.77 -1.07 -4.88
CA ILE A 54 3.63 -0.77 -4.00
C ILE A 54 2.71 -1.98 -3.86
N ASN A 55 2.41 -2.69 -4.96
CA ASN A 55 1.57 -3.88 -4.92
C ASN A 55 2.20 -5.00 -4.08
N LEU A 56 3.53 -5.17 -4.15
CA LEU A 56 4.25 -6.09 -3.27
C LEU A 56 4.13 -5.69 -1.80
N ILE A 57 4.26 -4.40 -1.48
CA ILE A 57 4.11 -3.88 -0.11
C ILE A 57 2.68 -4.09 0.40
N ILE A 58 1.66 -3.82 -0.42
CA ILE A 58 0.25 -4.07 -0.07
C ILE A 58 0.04 -5.56 0.22
N HIS A 59 0.59 -6.46 -0.60
CA HIS A 59 0.51 -7.90 -0.37
C HIS A 59 1.23 -8.31 0.93
N GLN A 60 2.42 -7.75 1.20
CA GLN A 60 3.15 -8.01 2.43
C GLN A 60 2.35 -7.54 3.65
N MET A 61 1.80 -6.33 3.62
CA MET A 61 0.95 -5.80 4.69
C MET A 61 -0.31 -6.65 4.94
N ASN A 62 -0.88 -7.24 3.88
CA ASN A 62 -1.99 -8.19 4.01
C ASN A 62 -1.56 -9.51 4.63
N THR A 63 -0.36 -9.99 4.30
CA THR A 63 0.23 -11.21 4.88
C THR A 63 0.60 -11.00 6.34
N ASP A 64 1.04 -9.79 6.70
CA ASP A 64 1.37 -9.36 8.06
C ASP A 64 0.12 -8.96 8.88
N ASP A 65 -1.09 -9.21 8.38
CA ASP A 65 -2.36 -8.89 9.04
C ASP A 65 -2.56 -7.41 9.41
N LYS A 66 -1.86 -6.47 8.75
CA LYS A 66 -2.03 -5.01 8.96
C LYS A 66 -3.27 -4.49 8.23
N ILE A 67 -3.56 -5.08 7.08
CA ILE A 67 -4.70 -4.74 6.22
C ILE A 67 -5.35 -6.03 5.73
N GLU A 68 -6.58 -5.94 5.23
CA GLU A 68 -7.27 -7.08 4.62
C GLU A 68 -8.12 -6.63 3.44
N PHE A 69 -8.31 -7.53 2.47
CA PHE A 69 -9.30 -7.36 1.41
C PHE A 69 -10.58 -8.12 1.75
N THR A 70 -11.72 -7.43 1.70
CA THR A 70 -13.05 -8.05 1.81
C THR A 70 -13.86 -7.80 0.56
N GLN A 71 -14.68 -8.78 0.14
CA GLN A 71 -15.51 -8.62 -1.06
C GLN A 71 -16.54 -7.47 -0.94
N LYS A 72 -16.97 -7.15 0.29
CA LYS A 72 -18.00 -6.14 0.55
C LYS A 72 -17.45 -4.71 0.54
N LEU A 73 -16.26 -4.48 1.10
CA LEU A 73 -15.71 -3.14 1.31
C LEU A 73 -14.44 -2.87 0.48
N GLY A 74 -13.76 -3.92 0.02
CA GLY A 74 -12.44 -3.84 -0.56
C GLY A 74 -11.34 -3.90 0.49
N TRP A 75 -10.21 -3.25 0.20
CA TRP A 75 -9.07 -3.12 1.10
C TRP A 75 -9.41 -2.23 2.28
N LYS A 76 -9.12 -2.66 3.52
CA LYS A 76 -9.28 -1.88 4.75
C LYS A 76 -8.20 -2.23 5.76
N ILE A 77 -8.05 -1.40 6.79
CA ILE A 77 -7.21 -1.74 7.95
C ILE A 77 -7.86 -2.92 8.67
N LYS A 78 -7.04 -3.91 9.04
CA LYS A 78 -7.47 -5.03 9.88
C LYS A 78 -7.38 -4.57 11.34
N ILE A 79 -8.51 -4.63 12.05
CA ILE A 79 -8.68 -4.20 13.45
C ILE A 79 -9.07 -5.42 14.27
#